data_AF-A0A923IGT8-F1
#
_entry.id   AF-A0A923IGT8-F1
#
_cell.length_a   1.000
_cell.length_b   1.000
_cell.length_c   1.000
_cell.angle_alpha   90.00
_cell.angle_beta   90.00
_cell.angle_gamma   90.00
#
_symmetry.space_group_name_H-M   'P 1'
#
loop_
_entity.id
_entity.type
_entity.pdbx_description
1 polymer ?
#
loop_
_entity_poly.entity_id
_entity_poly.type
_entity_poly.pdbx_seq_one_letter_code
_entity_poly.pdbx_strand_id
1 'polypeptide(L)' 'MTENEPPALELFLMNYSDTVRELARSARALILTVMPKTVEQLDPSANLIAYGLDHSYKGL' A
#
# COMPACT_ATOMS: atom_id res chain seq x y z
N MET A 1 6.41 -5.16 22.66
CA MET A 1 5.44 -5.97 21.89
C MET A 1 5.06 -5.10 20.70
N THR A 2 5.50 -5.32 19.46
CA THR A 2 5.99 -6.48 18.72
C THR A 2 6.99 -5.96 17.67
N GLU A 3 8.29 -6.06 17.94
CA GLU A 3 9.35 -5.71 16.98
C GLU A 3 9.72 -6.97 16.20
N ASN A 4 9.07 -7.25 15.06
CA ASN A 4 9.62 -8.03 13.93
C ASN A 4 8.58 -8.43 12.86
N GLU A 5 7.32 -8.02 12.97
CA GLU A 5 6.37 -8.26 11.87
C GLU A 5 6.58 -7.22 10.75
N PRO A 6 6.73 -7.65 9.48
CA PRO A 6 6.87 -6.71 8.38
C PRO A 6 5.59 -5.85 8.29
N PRO A 7 5.70 -4.55 7.95
CA PRO A 7 4.53 -3.72 7.68
C PRO A 7 3.58 -4.41 6.69
N ALA A 8 2.26 -4.20 6.82
CA ALA A 8 1.26 -4.87 5.98
C ALA A 8 1.53 -4.72 4.46
N LEU A 9 2.06 -3.57 4.05
CA LEU A 9 2.51 -3.32 2.68
C LEU A 9 3.65 -4.26 2.25
N GLU A 10 4.63 -4.49 3.12
CA GLU A 10 5.77 -5.35 2.81
C GLU A 10 5.36 -6.81 2.68
N LEU A 11 4.41 -7.27 3.49
CA LEU A 11 3.77 -8.58 3.31
C LEU A 11 3.03 -8.67 1.97
N PHE A 12 2.26 -7.63 1.61
CA PHE A 12 1.57 -7.56 0.33
C PHE A 12 2.53 -7.60 -0.86
N LEU A 13 3.69 -6.94 -0.74
CA LEU A 13 4.70 -6.87 -1.78
C LEU A 13 5.62 -8.10 -1.87
N MET A 14 5.57 -9.02 -0.89
CA MET A 14 6.53 -10.13 -0.77
C MET A 14 6.52 -11.12 -1.95
N ASN A 15 5.44 -11.16 -2.73
CA ASN A 15 5.33 -12.05 -3.89
C ASN A 15 5.78 -11.41 -5.20
N TYR A 16 6.21 -10.14 -5.17
CA TYR A 16 6.64 -9.40 -6.35
C TYR A 16 8.16 -9.39 -6.53
N SER A 17 8.61 -9.16 -7.76
CA SER A 17 10.03 -8.93 -8.05
C SER A 17 10.52 -7.64 -7.41
N ASP A 18 11.82 -7.55 -7.13
CA ASP A 18 12.42 -6.40 -6.44
C ASP A 18 12.10 -5.07 -7.16
N THR A 19 12.16 -5.06 -8.50
CA THR A 19 11.80 -3.89 -9.31
C THR A 19 10.37 -3.41 -9.07
N VAL A 20 9.40 -4.33 -8.94
CA VAL A 20 8.00 -3.98 -8.66
C VAL A 20 7.84 -3.46 -7.23
N ARG A 21 8.58 -4.04 -6.26
CA ARG A 21 8.58 -3.55 -4.88
C ARG A 21 9.10 -2.12 -4.79
N GLU A 22 10.22 -1.83 -5.46
CA GLU A 22 10.80 -0.49 -5.51
C GLU A 22 9.86 0.51 -6.16
N LEU A 23 9.21 0.13 -7.25
CA LEU A 23 8.22 0.97 -7.92
C LEU A 23 7.02 1.26 -7.01
N ALA A 24 6.46 0.25 -6.34
CA ALA A 24 5.34 0.41 -5.43
C ALA A 24 5.69 1.33 -4.25
N ARG A 25 6.87 1.16 -3.64
CA ARG A 25 7.37 2.04 -2.57
C ARG A 25 7.54 3.48 -3.03
N SER A 26 8.07 3.67 -4.24
CA SER A 26 8.27 5.00 -4.83
C SER A 26 6.93 5.69 -5.11
N ALA A 27 5.97 4.95 -5.68
CA ALA A 27 4.62 5.45 -5.94
C ALA A 27 3.90 5.84 -4.65
N ARG A 28 3.97 4.99 -3.61
CA ARG A 28 3.44 5.30 -2.28
C ARG A 28 4.04 6.59 -1.72
N ALA A 29 5.36 6.73 -1.75
CA ALA A 29 6.03 7.92 -1.24
C ALA A 29 5.55 9.20 -1.95
N LEU A 30 5.39 9.14 -3.27
CA LEU A 30 4.83 10.23 -4.07
C LEU A 30 3.39 10.56 -3.67
N ILE A 31 2.52 9.55 -3.57
CA ILE A 31 1.10 9.75 -3.23
C ILE A 31 0.96 10.37 -1.84
N LEU A 32 1.70 9.87 -0.84
CA LEU A 32 1.67 10.43 0.52
C LEU A 32 2.25 11.86 0.58
N THR A 33 3.17 12.21 -0.32
CA THR A 33 3.70 13.58 -0.42
C THR A 33 2.65 14.54 -0.99
N VAL A 34 1.91 14.13 -2.02
CA VAL A 34 0.91 14.97 -2.70
C VAL A 34 -0.43 14.98 -1.94
N MET A 35 -0.78 13.89 -1.28
CA MET A 35 -2.06 13.67 -0.61
C MET A 35 -1.84 13.20 0.84
N PRO A 36 -1.30 14.05 1.73
CA PRO A 36 -0.85 13.63 3.07
C PRO A 36 -1.97 13.16 4.02
N LYS A 37 -3.23 13.41 3.67
CA LYS A 37 -4.41 12.97 4.44
C LYS A 37 -5.04 11.69 3.89
N THR A 38 -4.43 11.09 2.87
CA THR A 38 -4.97 9.88 2.27
C THR A 38 -4.85 8.70 3.22
N VAL A 39 -5.88 7.86 3.21
CA VAL A 39 -5.90 6.53 3.80
C VAL A 39 -5.34 5.57 2.77
N GLU A 40 -4.34 4.78 3.16
CA GLU A 40 -3.80 3.65 2.39
C GLU A 40 -4.59 2.38 2.73
N GLN A 41 -5.11 1.68 1.72
CA GLN A 41 -5.85 0.44 1.87
C GLN A 41 -5.27 -0.63 0.94
N LEU A 42 -5.01 -1.82 1.48
CA LEU A 42 -4.55 -2.97 0.72
C LEU A 42 -5.75 -3.88 0.41
N ASP A 43 -5.93 -4.23 -0.86
CA ASP A 43 -6.89 -5.23 -1.31
C ASP A 43 -6.15 -6.38 -2.00
N PRO A 44 -5.79 -7.44 -1.25
CA PRO A 44 -5.16 -8.63 -1.82
C PRO A 44 -6.03 -9.37 -2.83
N SER A 45 -7.35 -9.27 -2.72
CA SER A 45 -8.28 -9.98 -3.61
C SER A 45 -8.33 -9.36 -5.00
N ALA A 46 -8.29 -8.02 -5.06
CA ALA A 46 -8.23 -7.24 -6.29
C ALA A 46 -6.79 -6.97 -6.77
N ASN A 47 -5.79 -7.40 -5.99
CA ASN A 47 -4.39 -7.10 -6.20
C ASN A 47 -4.10 -5.58 -6.33
N LEU A 48 -4.59 -4.81 -5.37
CA LEU A 48 -4.62 -3.35 -5.43
C LEU A 48 -4.11 -2.71 -4.14
N ILE A 49 -3.44 -1.57 -4.29
CA ILE A 49 -3.16 -0.62 -3.21
C ILE A 49 -3.95 0.66 -3.53
N ALA A 50 -4.95 0.96 -2.70
CA ALA A 50 -5.84 2.09 -2.87
C ALA A 50 -5.46 3.25 -1.95
N TYR A 51 -5.69 4.47 -2.43
CA TYR A 51 -5.46 5.71 -1.69
C TYR A 51 -6.70 6.59 -1.83
N GLY A 52 -7.37 6.89 -0.72
CA GLY A 52 -8.59 7.72 -0.69
C GLY A 52 -8.65 8.64 0.52
N LEU A 53 -9.57 9.61 0.54
CA LEU A 53 -9.76 10.51 1.69
C LEU A 53 -10.68 9.93 2.78
N ASP A 54 -11.31 8.80 2.48
CA ASP A 54 -12.14 8.04 3.40
C ASP A 54 -11.88 6.54 3.21
N HIS A 55 -12.49 5.72 4.08
CA HIS A 55 -12.45 4.26 3.99
C HIS A 55 -13.57 3.70 3.10
N SER A 56 -14.21 4.51 2.24
CA SER A 56 -15.39 4.08 1.49
C SER A 56 -15.03 3.19 0.30
N TYR A 57 -13.78 2.76 0.16
CA TYR A 57 -13.39 1.79 -0.85
C TYR A 57 -14.04 0.42 -0.55
N LYS A 58 -15.29 0.29 -1.02
CA LYS A 58 -16.09 -0.93 -1.06
C LYS A 58 -16.40 -1.22 -2.52
N GLY A 59 -15.53 -1.99 -3.17
CA GLY A 59 -15.86 -2.76 -4.38
C GLY A 59 -16.17 -1.97 -5.66
N LEU A 60 -15.14 -1.79 -6.48
CA LEU A 60 -15.29 -1.95 -7.93
C LEU A 60 -14.69 -3.29 -8.33
#